data_AF-A0A2V5XVI3-F1
#
_entry.id   AF-A0A2V5XVI3-F1
#
_cell.length_a   1.000
_cell.length_b   1.000
_cell.length_c   1.000
_cell.angle_alpha   90.00
_cell.angle_beta   90.00
_cell.angle_gamma   90.00
#
_symmetry.space_group_name_H-M   'P 1'
#
loop_
_entity.id
_entity.type
_entity.pdbx_description
1 polymer ?
#
loop_
_entity_poly.entity_id
_entity_poly.type
_entity_poly.pdbx_seq_one_letter_code
_entity_poly.pdbx_strand_id
1 'polypeptide(L)'
;MGNLIGTVGASMLLIRPWIAMNRSRVAPMHIAFFIFLVSNIGGALLPVGPPLFLGFLKGVPFGWTLQNCWRQWLITVAIVLAVFFVLDLINLRARKRAIHESEITQWRCDGAQNFAFLFALLAVLIAVRPGWREPLMALIALGSYFATPQRIREANNFTLAPLKEVGWLFLGIFGTMIPVLEFMERSAGKLGLDSDLTFFWASGFLSALLDNAPTYLAFFAAALGLHGYDLNDSSHVVRFISENGRELIAISLGVTFFGALTYIGNAPNLFVKTIAEYARVPTPSFIGYIWKFAMPILIPIFVVISILFFR
;
A
#
# COMPACT_ATOMS: atom_id res chain seq x y z
N MET A 1 5.41 -9.54 0.83
CA MET A 1 4.27 -9.62 1.76
C MET A 1 3.22 -8.55 1.50
N GLY A 2 3.57 -7.28 1.22
CA GLY A 2 2.56 -6.25 0.86
C GLY A 2 1.55 -6.69 -0.20
N ASN A 3 2.00 -7.31 -1.29
CA ASN A 3 1.13 -7.88 -2.32
C ASN A 3 0.28 -9.07 -1.85
N LEU A 4 0.68 -9.82 -0.83
CA LEU A 4 -0.01 -11.04 -0.41
C LEU A 4 -1.11 -10.79 0.63
N ILE A 5 -0.89 -9.82 1.53
CA ILE A 5 -1.77 -9.57 2.69
C ILE A 5 -2.23 -8.11 2.77
N GLY A 6 -1.97 -7.32 1.73
CA GLY A 6 -2.19 -5.88 1.73
C GLY A 6 -1.10 -5.12 2.51
N THR A 7 -0.92 -3.84 2.19
CA THR A 7 0.09 -2.98 2.82
C THR A 7 -0.21 -2.73 4.30
N VAL A 8 -1.49 -2.53 4.67
CA VAL A 8 -1.90 -2.40 6.09
C VAL A 8 -1.51 -3.64 6.88
N GLY A 9 -1.92 -4.83 6.41
CA GLY A 9 -1.64 -6.10 7.08
C GLY A 9 -0.14 -6.38 7.16
N ALA A 10 0.58 -6.19 6.06
CA ALA A 10 2.03 -6.37 6.01
C ALA A 10 2.76 -5.42 6.97
N SER A 11 2.39 -4.15 7.01
CA SER A 11 3.03 -3.17 7.86
C SER A 11 2.78 -3.46 9.34
N MET A 12 1.53 -3.77 9.74
CA MET A 12 1.21 -4.10 11.12
C MET A 12 1.87 -5.40 11.60
N LEU A 13 1.96 -6.41 10.74
CA LEU A 13 2.56 -7.70 11.05
C LEU A 13 4.09 -7.63 11.14
N LEU A 14 4.73 -6.91 10.21
CA LEU A 14 6.18 -6.96 10.05
C LEU A 14 6.94 -5.88 10.84
N ILE A 15 6.35 -4.72 11.10
CA ILE A 15 7.12 -3.60 11.67
C ILE A 15 7.69 -3.93 13.06
N ARG A 16 6.91 -4.58 13.93
CA ARG A 16 7.32 -4.95 15.29
C ARG A 16 8.46 -5.96 15.31
N PRO A 17 8.33 -7.16 14.67
CA PRO A 17 9.43 -8.12 14.66
C PRO A 17 10.65 -7.56 13.93
N TRP A 18 10.46 -6.77 12.88
CA TRP A 18 11.57 -6.16 12.16
C TRP A 18 12.33 -5.12 13.02
N ILE A 19 11.63 -4.29 13.80
CA ILE A 19 12.26 -3.38 14.77
C ILE A 19 13.02 -4.18 15.83
N ALA A 20 12.41 -5.24 16.36
CA ALA A 20 13.03 -6.08 17.39
C ALA A 20 14.33 -6.73 16.88
N MET A 21 14.32 -7.29 15.67
CA MET A 21 15.50 -7.89 15.03
C MET A 21 16.62 -6.87 14.75
N ASN A 22 16.27 -5.61 14.49
CA ASN A 22 17.23 -4.57 14.15
C ASN A 22 17.52 -3.61 15.30
N ARG A 23 17.07 -3.89 16.53
CA ARG A 23 17.04 -2.93 17.65
C ARG A 23 18.39 -2.25 17.93
N SER A 24 19.50 -2.95 17.71
CA SER A 24 20.86 -2.42 17.89
C SER A 24 21.30 -1.42 16.82
N ARG A 25 20.68 -1.45 15.62
CA ARG A 25 21.08 -0.66 14.45
C ARG A 25 19.98 0.20 13.83
N VAL A 26 18.72 0.09 14.28
CA VAL A 26 17.60 0.88 13.75
C VAL A 26 17.95 2.37 13.81
N ALA A 27 17.70 3.04 12.69
CA ALA A 27 17.90 4.46 12.47
C ALA A 27 16.71 5.02 11.70
N PRO A 28 16.47 6.34 11.69
CA PRO A 28 15.29 6.94 11.06
C PRO A 28 15.10 6.54 9.59
N MET A 29 16.21 6.39 8.85
CA MET A 29 16.18 5.93 7.47
C MET A 29 15.51 4.56 7.31
N HIS A 30 15.74 3.64 8.24
CA HIS A 30 15.21 2.29 8.14
C HIS A 30 13.67 2.31 8.21
N ILE A 31 13.10 3.16 9.07
CA ILE A 31 11.65 3.35 9.16
C ILE A 31 11.12 3.96 7.85
N ALA A 32 11.83 4.94 7.28
CA ALA A 32 11.43 5.53 6.01
C ALA A 32 11.42 4.51 4.86
N PHE A 33 12.48 3.72 4.71
CA PHE A 33 12.56 2.67 3.69
C PHE A 33 11.57 1.53 3.90
N PHE A 34 11.26 1.20 5.15
CA PHE A 34 10.18 0.25 5.45
C PHE A 34 8.85 0.78 4.91
N ILE A 35 8.55 2.06 5.09
CA ILE A 35 7.35 2.69 4.54
C ILE A 35 7.37 2.67 3.00
N PHE A 36 8.48 3.02 2.37
CA PHE A 36 8.60 3.02 0.91
C PHE A 36 8.30 1.62 0.32
N LEU A 37 8.95 0.59 0.86
CA LEU A 37 8.92 -0.75 0.30
C LEU A 37 7.73 -1.59 0.76
N VAL A 38 7.37 -1.55 2.04
CA VAL A 38 6.35 -2.45 2.61
C VAL A 38 4.97 -1.81 2.61
N SER A 39 4.89 -0.54 3.03
CA SER A 39 3.60 0.18 3.15
C SER A 39 3.07 0.71 1.83
N ASN A 40 3.88 0.78 0.77
CA ASN A 40 3.50 1.43 -0.49
C ASN A 40 3.87 0.60 -1.72
N ILE A 41 5.11 0.72 -2.22
CA ILE A 41 5.55 0.12 -3.50
C ILE A 41 5.30 -1.40 -3.51
N GLY A 42 5.53 -2.07 -2.38
CA GLY A 42 5.31 -3.50 -2.22
C GLY A 42 3.86 -3.99 -2.28
N GLY A 43 2.88 -3.09 -2.40
CA GLY A 43 1.45 -3.40 -2.57
C GLY A 43 0.90 -3.17 -3.99
N ALA A 44 1.76 -2.90 -4.97
CA ALA A 44 1.33 -2.48 -6.30
C ALA A 44 0.97 -3.61 -7.29
N LEU A 45 1.02 -4.89 -6.89
CA LEU A 45 0.79 -6.01 -7.81
C LEU A 45 -0.54 -6.72 -7.63
N LEU A 46 -1.05 -6.87 -6.40
CA LEU A 46 -2.25 -7.66 -6.15
C LEU A 46 -3.28 -6.86 -5.35
N PRO A 47 -4.58 -6.95 -5.70
CA PRO A 47 -5.64 -6.16 -5.09
C PRO A 47 -6.12 -6.77 -3.77
N VAL A 48 -5.19 -7.03 -2.84
CA VAL A 48 -5.50 -7.56 -1.49
C VAL A 48 -5.75 -6.42 -0.49
N GLY A 49 -5.32 -5.20 -0.81
CA GLY A 49 -5.61 -4.01 -0.03
C GLY A 49 -5.81 -2.77 -0.92
N PRO A 50 -6.20 -1.64 -0.33
CA PRO A 50 -6.27 -0.37 -1.05
C PRO A 50 -4.89 0.04 -1.60
N PRO A 51 -4.84 0.79 -2.71
CA PRO A 51 -5.97 1.25 -3.52
C PRO A 51 -6.54 0.19 -4.48
N LEU A 52 -5.74 -0.79 -4.88
CA LEU A 52 -6.05 -1.73 -5.97
C LEU A 52 -7.28 -2.61 -5.69
N PHE A 53 -7.55 -2.92 -4.42
CA PHE A 53 -8.76 -3.63 -4.02
C PHE A 53 -10.04 -2.93 -4.50
N LEU A 54 -10.06 -1.59 -4.55
CA LEU A 54 -11.23 -0.85 -5.04
C LEU A 54 -11.41 -0.99 -6.55
N GLY A 55 -10.32 -1.02 -7.31
CA GLY A 55 -10.37 -1.34 -8.74
C GLY A 55 -10.95 -2.73 -8.98
N PHE A 56 -10.54 -3.70 -8.17
CA PHE A 56 -11.10 -5.06 -8.22
C PHE A 56 -12.60 -5.08 -7.91
N LEU A 57 -13.07 -4.32 -6.93
CA LEU A 57 -14.51 -4.19 -6.64
C LEU A 57 -15.29 -3.54 -7.80
N LYS A 58 -14.64 -2.70 -8.61
CA LYS A 58 -15.23 -2.08 -9.81
C LYS A 58 -15.14 -2.95 -11.07
N GLY A 59 -14.49 -4.11 -11.01
CA GLY A 59 -14.44 -5.08 -12.12
C GLY A 59 -13.06 -5.27 -12.76
N VAL A 60 -12.00 -4.64 -12.24
CA VAL A 60 -10.63 -4.93 -12.68
C VAL A 60 -10.28 -6.38 -12.28
N PRO A 61 -9.81 -7.25 -13.20
CA PRO A 61 -9.50 -8.63 -12.85
C PRO A 61 -8.39 -8.75 -11.79
N PHE A 62 -8.50 -9.72 -10.88
CA PHE A 62 -7.59 -9.85 -9.73
C PHE A 62 -6.10 -9.91 -10.11
N GLY A 63 -5.76 -10.63 -11.17
CA GLY A 63 -4.37 -10.76 -11.64
C GLY A 63 -3.92 -9.68 -12.62
N TRP A 64 -4.77 -8.71 -12.97
CA TRP A 64 -4.49 -7.76 -14.03
C TRP A 64 -3.31 -6.84 -13.69
N THR A 65 -3.28 -6.28 -12.48
CA THR A 65 -2.17 -5.41 -12.04
C THR A 65 -0.86 -6.18 -11.97
N LEU A 66 -0.88 -7.44 -11.54
CA LEU A 66 0.32 -8.29 -11.54
C LEU A 66 0.86 -8.47 -12.97
N GLN A 67 -0.01 -8.74 -13.94
CA GLN A 67 0.41 -8.97 -15.33
C GLN A 67 0.94 -7.70 -16.01
N ASN A 68 0.39 -6.53 -15.66
CA ASN A 68 0.66 -5.28 -16.37
C ASN A 68 1.65 -4.33 -15.66
N CYS A 69 1.78 -4.43 -14.32
CA CYS A 69 2.59 -3.54 -13.51
C CYS A 69 3.91 -4.15 -12.99
N TRP A 70 4.15 -5.46 -13.19
CA TRP A 70 5.29 -6.14 -12.56
C TRP A 70 6.65 -5.60 -12.98
N ARG A 71 6.81 -5.13 -14.21
CA ARG A 71 8.10 -4.62 -14.72
C ARG A 71 8.48 -3.31 -14.03
N GLN A 72 7.53 -2.38 -14.02
CA GLN A 72 7.66 -1.07 -13.38
C GLN A 72 7.90 -1.26 -11.88
N TRP A 73 7.10 -2.11 -11.24
CA TRP A 73 7.25 -2.45 -9.83
C TRP A 73 8.63 -3.04 -9.52
N LEU A 74 9.08 -4.03 -10.28
CA LEU A 74 10.36 -4.71 -10.04
C LEU A 74 11.53 -3.75 -10.13
N ILE A 75 11.53 -2.89 -11.16
CA ILE A 75 12.58 -1.88 -11.36
C ILE A 75 12.56 -0.86 -10.21
N THR A 76 11.39 -0.35 -9.83
CA THR A 76 11.27 0.59 -8.70
C THR A 76 11.79 -0.05 -7.40
N VAL A 77 11.36 -1.27 -7.08
CA VAL A 77 11.81 -2.00 -5.89
C VAL A 77 13.31 -2.22 -5.93
N ALA A 78 13.86 -2.65 -7.07
CA ALA A 78 15.29 -2.87 -7.23
C ALA A 78 16.11 -1.59 -7.00
N ILE A 79 15.68 -0.46 -7.57
CA ILE A 79 16.37 0.83 -7.38
C ILE A 79 16.27 1.29 -5.92
N VAL A 80 15.08 1.25 -5.31
CA VAL A 80 14.90 1.65 -3.91
C VAL A 80 15.73 0.78 -2.97
N LEU A 81 15.79 -0.54 -3.22
CA LEU A 81 16.64 -1.47 -2.46
C LEU A 81 18.13 -1.20 -2.65
N ALA A 82 18.56 -0.88 -3.88
CA ALA A 82 19.95 -0.52 -4.14
C ALA A 82 20.36 0.75 -3.38
N VAL A 83 19.51 1.79 -3.42
CA VAL A 83 19.74 3.03 -2.65
C VAL A 83 19.74 2.75 -1.15
N PHE A 84 18.79 1.94 -0.66
CA PHE A 84 18.74 1.53 0.73
C PHE A 84 20.03 0.83 1.16
N PHE A 85 20.49 -0.15 0.37
CA PHE A 85 21.69 -0.92 0.66
C PHE A 85 22.94 -0.03 0.75
N VAL A 86 23.11 0.90 -0.20
CA VAL A 86 24.24 1.84 -0.19
C VAL A 86 24.19 2.74 1.06
N LEU A 87 23.02 3.32 1.37
CA LEU A 87 22.88 4.20 2.53
C LEU A 87 23.06 3.45 3.85
N ASP A 88 22.53 2.23 3.95
CA ASP A 88 22.67 1.40 5.16
C ASP A 88 24.13 0.98 5.35
N LEU A 89 24.85 0.64 4.27
CA LEU A 89 26.27 0.32 4.32
C LEU A 89 27.11 1.52 4.82
N ILE A 90 26.81 2.73 4.35
CA ILE A 90 27.46 3.96 4.82
C ILE A 90 27.16 4.18 6.32
N ASN A 91 25.90 4.05 6.73
CA ASN A 91 25.48 4.20 8.12
C ASN A 91 26.13 3.15 9.05
N LEU A 92 26.26 1.91 8.58
CA LEU A 92 26.95 0.83 9.29
C LEU A 92 28.43 1.17 9.50
N ARG A 93 29.13 1.60 8.44
CA ARG A 93 30.57 1.95 8.51
C ARG A 93 30.83 3.14 9.42
N ALA A 94 29.95 4.14 9.41
CA ALA A 94 30.06 5.32 10.27
C ALA A 94 29.84 4.97 11.76
N ARG A 95 28.95 4.02 12.05
CA ARG A 95 28.68 3.54 13.40
C ARG A 95 29.61 2.37 13.76
N LYS A 96 30.87 2.66 14.12
CA LYS A 96 31.82 1.69 14.73
C LYS A 96 31.34 1.16 16.11
N ARG A 97 30.10 0.67 16.24
CA ARG A 97 29.59 0.06 17.47
C ARG A 97 29.68 -1.45 17.35
N ALA A 98 30.21 -2.07 18.42
CA ALA A 98 30.12 -3.50 18.64
C ALA A 98 28.66 -3.93 18.38
N ILE A 99 28.48 -4.77 17.38
CA ILE A 99 27.21 -5.43 17.11
C ILE A 99 26.95 -6.24 18.37
N HIS A 100 26.06 -5.77 19.23
CA HIS A 100 25.50 -6.64 20.25
C HIS A 100 24.65 -7.64 19.47
N GLU A 101 25.14 -8.88 19.36
CA GLU A 101 24.37 -9.97 18.79
C GLU A 101 23.04 -10.02 19.55
N SER A 102 21.94 -9.88 18.83
CA SER A 102 20.64 -10.03 19.48
C SER A 102 20.55 -11.46 20.01
N GLU A 103 20.34 -11.65 21.31
CA GLU A 103 20.14 -12.94 21.97
C GLU A 103 18.87 -13.69 21.52
N ILE A 104 18.28 -13.33 20.36
CA ILE A 104 17.18 -14.07 19.74
C ILE A 104 17.77 -15.36 19.15
N THR A 105 17.95 -16.35 20.01
CA THR A 105 18.55 -17.65 19.69
C THR A 105 17.53 -18.67 19.15
N GLN A 106 16.23 -18.37 19.25
CA GLN A 106 15.16 -19.27 18.78
C GLN A 106 14.05 -18.51 18.08
N TRP A 107 13.79 -18.88 16.83
CA TRP A 107 12.61 -18.43 16.07
C TRP A 107 11.49 -19.44 16.30
N ARG A 108 10.41 -19.01 16.97
CA ARG A 108 9.18 -19.79 17.12
C ARG A 108 8.00 -18.98 16.59
N CYS A 109 7.16 -19.63 15.80
CA CYS A 109 5.92 -19.06 15.28
C CYS A 109 4.74 -19.69 16.02
N ASP A 110 4.37 -19.11 17.16
CA ASP A 110 3.16 -19.49 17.88
C ASP A 110 1.93 -18.96 17.12
N GLY A 111 0.94 -19.83 16.89
CA GLY A 111 -0.29 -19.46 16.16
C GLY A 111 -0.21 -19.65 14.64
N ALA A 112 0.64 -20.57 14.16
CA ALA A 112 0.76 -20.90 12.73
C ALA A 112 -0.58 -21.28 12.06
N GLN A 113 -1.57 -21.75 12.82
CA GLN A 113 -2.95 -21.97 12.36
C GLN A 113 -3.56 -20.71 11.71
N ASN A 114 -3.17 -19.51 12.13
CA ASN A 114 -3.67 -18.27 11.54
C ASN A 114 -3.21 -18.09 10.09
N PHE A 115 -2.13 -18.75 9.65
CA PHE A 115 -1.80 -18.82 8.23
C PHE A 115 -2.86 -19.60 7.44
N ALA A 116 -3.41 -20.69 8.00
CA ALA A 116 -4.48 -21.43 7.33
C ALA A 116 -5.73 -20.55 7.14
N PHE A 117 -6.13 -19.80 8.17
CA PHE A 117 -7.24 -18.83 8.05
C PHE A 117 -6.93 -17.71 7.04
N LEU A 118 -5.69 -17.21 7.03
CA LEU A 118 -5.25 -16.21 6.07
C LEU A 118 -5.32 -16.73 4.62
N PHE A 119 -4.81 -17.94 4.36
CA PHE A 119 -4.90 -18.56 3.04
C PHE A 119 -6.34 -18.86 2.64
N ALA A 120 -7.18 -19.29 3.58
CA ALA A 120 -8.61 -19.45 3.34
C ALA A 120 -9.28 -18.13 2.95
N LEU A 121 -8.94 -17.03 3.63
CA LEU A 121 -9.44 -15.69 3.31
C LEU A 121 -9.01 -15.26 1.90
N LEU A 122 -7.74 -15.49 1.53
CA LEU A 122 -7.25 -15.23 0.17
C LEU A 122 -7.93 -16.11 -0.88
N ALA A 123 -8.17 -17.38 -0.58
CA ALA A 123 -8.88 -18.29 -1.48
C ALA A 123 -10.32 -17.83 -1.70
N VAL A 124 -11.02 -17.42 -0.64
CA VAL A 124 -12.39 -16.87 -0.73
C VAL A 124 -12.40 -15.57 -1.54
N LEU A 125 -11.44 -14.68 -1.30
CA LEU A 125 -11.31 -13.42 -2.03
C LEU A 125 -11.26 -13.63 -3.56
N ILE A 126 -10.55 -14.67 -4.00
CA ILE A 126 -10.29 -14.95 -5.41
C ILE A 126 -11.39 -15.84 -6.03
N ALA A 127 -11.83 -16.88 -5.33
CA ALA A 127 -12.65 -17.94 -5.90
C ALA A 127 -14.16 -17.76 -5.69
N VAL A 128 -14.57 -16.95 -4.72
CA VAL A 128 -15.99 -16.79 -4.36
C VAL A 128 -16.60 -15.57 -5.03
N ARG A 129 -17.82 -15.74 -5.55
CA ARG A 129 -18.55 -14.69 -6.26
C ARG A 129 -18.93 -13.53 -5.32
N PRO A 130 -19.01 -12.30 -5.84
CA PRO A 130 -19.51 -11.14 -5.08
C PRO A 130 -20.87 -11.44 -4.42
N GLY A 131 -21.06 -11.00 -3.17
CA GLY A 131 -22.27 -11.24 -2.38
C GLY A 131 -22.13 -12.37 -1.36
N TRP A 132 -21.49 -13.49 -1.74
CA TRP A 132 -21.14 -14.58 -0.80
C TRP A 132 -19.74 -14.43 -0.23
N ARG A 133 -18.87 -13.73 -0.95
CA ARG A 133 -17.48 -13.49 -0.58
C ARG A 133 -17.37 -12.74 0.74
N GLU A 134 -18.06 -11.62 0.89
CA GLU A 134 -17.94 -10.74 2.06
C GLU A 134 -18.44 -11.41 3.35
N PRO A 135 -19.63 -12.07 3.38
CA PRO A 135 -20.07 -12.83 4.56
C PRO A 135 -19.10 -13.96 4.92
N LEU A 136 -18.59 -14.70 3.93
CA LEU A 136 -17.68 -15.81 4.17
C LEU A 136 -16.31 -15.34 4.68
N MET A 137 -15.79 -14.22 4.17
CA MET A 137 -14.59 -13.58 4.71
C MET A 137 -14.78 -13.17 6.16
N ALA A 138 -15.95 -12.60 6.51
CA ALA A 138 -16.27 -12.24 7.89
C ALA A 138 -16.32 -13.47 8.80
N LEU A 139 -16.94 -14.57 8.35
CA LEU A 139 -16.98 -15.84 9.09
C LEU A 139 -15.58 -16.43 9.31
N ILE A 140 -14.72 -16.43 8.29
CA ILE A 140 -13.34 -16.89 8.41
C ILE A 140 -12.53 -16.02 9.38
N ALA A 141 -12.70 -14.69 9.31
CA ALA A 141 -12.04 -13.76 10.22
C ALA A 141 -12.51 -13.96 11.68
N LEU A 142 -13.81 -14.15 11.89
CA LEU A 142 -14.37 -14.48 13.21
C LEU A 142 -13.86 -15.84 13.70
N GLY A 143 -13.82 -16.85 12.83
CA GLY A 143 -13.26 -18.16 13.14
C GLY A 143 -11.80 -18.07 13.59
N SER A 144 -10.98 -17.30 12.89
CA SER A 144 -9.58 -17.02 13.28
C SER A 144 -9.49 -16.32 14.64
N TYR A 145 -10.34 -15.32 14.86
CA TYR A 145 -10.37 -14.58 16.13
C TYR A 145 -10.70 -15.49 17.31
N PHE A 146 -11.71 -16.36 17.18
CA PHE A 146 -12.11 -17.28 18.26
C PHE A 146 -11.16 -18.47 18.42
N ALA A 147 -10.57 -18.97 17.33
CA ALA A 147 -9.62 -20.07 17.38
C ALA A 147 -8.27 -19.67 17.98
N THR A 148 -7.87 -18.40 17.86
CA THR A 148 -6.60 -17.93 18.42
C THR A 148 -6.68 -17.88 19.97
N PRO A 149 -5.73 -18.48 20.70
CA PRO A 149 -5.67 -18.35 22.16
C PRO A 149 -5.44 -16.91 22.65
N GLN A 150 -6.01 -16.55 23.79
CA GLN A 150 -5.85 -15.22 24.40
C GLN A 150 -4.39 -14.85 24.67
N ARG A 151 -3.58 -15.82 25.12
CA ARG A 151 -2.14 -15.64 25.34
C ARG A 151 -1.41 -15.10 24.10
N ILE A 152 -1.75 -15.60 22.91
CA ILE A 152 -1.12 -15.17 21.65
C ILE A 152 -1.57 -13.75 21.29
N ARG A 153 -2.84 -13.41 21.54
CA ARG A 153 -3.35 -12.04 21.33
C ARG A 153 -2.68 -11.03 22.25
N GLU A 154 -2.54 -11.35 23.53
CA GLU A 154 -1.88 -10.50 24.53
C GLU A 154 -0.40 -10.31 24.21
N ALA A 155 0.32 -11.38 23.84
CA ALA A 155 1.72 -11.29 23.43
C ALA A 155 1.94 -10.36 22.22
N ASN A 156 0.95 -10.28 21.32
CA ASN A 156 0.98 -9.38 20.16
C ASN A 156 0.40 -7.98 20.44
N ASN A 157 -0.06 -7.70 21.65
CA ASN A 157 -0.83 -6.49 22.00
C ASN A 157 -2.01 -6.26 21.03
N PHE A 158 -2.70 -7.34 20.67
CA PHE A 158 -3.79 -7.28 19.70
C PHE A 158 -4.96 -6.46 20.26
N THR A 159 -5.43 -5.50 19.46
CA THR A 159 -6.59 -4.65 19.78
C THR A 159 -7.40 -4.39 18.52
N LEU A 160 -8.72 -4.27 18.67
CA LEU A 160 -9.64 -3.89 17.60
C LEU A 160 -9.74 -2.37 17.40
N ALA A 161 -9.08 -1.56 18.24
CA ALA A 161 -9.14 -0.11 18.14
C ALA A 161 -8.70 0.42 16.75
N PRO A 162 -7.57 -0.02 16.16
CA PRO A 162 -7.19 0.40 14.81
C PRO A 162 -8.22 0.02 13.75
N LEU A 163 -8.87 -1.15 13.87
CA LEU A 163 -9.92 -1.57 12.93
C LEU A 163 -11.15 -0.66 13.03
N LYS A 164 -11.55 -0.28 14.24
CA LYS A 164 -12.67 0.64 14.47
C LYS A 164 -12.36 2.03 13.91
N GLU A 165 -11.16 2.55 14.19
CA GLU A 165 -10.70 3.85 13.68
C GLU A 165 -10.69 3.89 12.15
N VAL A 166 -10.11 2.86 11.51
CA VAL A 166 -10.10 2.74 10.05
C VAL A 166 -11.52 2.60 9.50
N GLY A 167 -12.39 1.84 10.17
CA GLY A 167 -13.80 1.70 9.78
C GLY A 167 -14.54 3.04 9.75
N TRP A 168 -14.39 3.87 10.79
CA TRP A 168 -14.98 5.22 10.83
C TRP A 168 -14.38 6.15 9.78
N LEU A 169 -13.06 6.09 9.58
CA LEU A 169 -12.38 6.86 8.54
C LEU A 169 -12.90 6.52 7.14
N PHE A 170 -13.01 5.23 6.82
CA PHE A 170 -13.53 4.77 5.54
C PHE A 170 -15.00 5.14 5.35
N LEU A 171 -15.83 5.02 6.39
CA LEU A 171 -17.23 5.44 6.32
C LEU A 171 -17.34 6.93 5.96
N GLY A 172 -16.54 7.79 6.60
CA GLY A 172 -16.51 9.23 6.31
C GLY A 172 -16.01 9.53 4.89
N ILE A 173 -14.84 9.01 4.52
CA ILE A 173 -14.22 9.25 3.21
C ILE A 173 -15.17 8.78 2.09
N PHE A 174 -15.59 7.52 2.10
CA PHE A 174 -16.42 6.96 1.03
C PHE A 174 -17.85 7.51 1.03
N GLY A 175 -18.41 7.83 2.20
CA GLY A 175 -19.72 8.49 2.30
C GLY A 175 -19.75 9.84 1.58
N THR A 176 -18.64 10.58 1.60
CA THR A 176 -18.52 11.88 0.92
C THR A 176 -17.94 11.79 -0.50
N MET A 177 -17.57 10.61 -0.98
CA MET A 177 -16.84 10.46 -2.24
C MET A 177 -17.73 10.46 -3.47
N ILE A 178 -19.01 10.09 -3.34
CA ILE A 178 -19.94 9.98 -4.48
C ILE A 178 -19.96 11.27 -5.33
N PRO A 179 -20.15 12.47 -4.77
CA PRO A 179 -20.14 13.71 -5.56
C PRO A 179 -18.78 13.99 -6.22
N VAL A 180 -17.68 13.56 -5.58
CA VAL A 180 -16.33 13.73 -6.13
C VAL A 180 -16.14 12.84 -7.36
N LEU A 181 -16.59 11.59 -7.31
CA LEU A 181 -16.49 10.68 -8.46
C LEU A 181 -17.30 11.21 -9.65
N GLU A 182 -18.55 11.63 -9.43
CA GLU A 182 -19.38 12.21 -10.48
C GLU A 182 -18.76 13.49 -11.07
N PHE A 183 -18.19 14.34 -10.22
CA PHE A 183 -17.48 15.53 -10.67
C PHE A 183 -16.26 15.18 -11.53
N MET A 184 -15.48 14.17 -11.13
CA MET A 184 -14.30 13.71 -11.85
C MET A 184 -14.65 13.11 -13.21
N GLU A 185 -15.69 12.27 -13.30
CA GLU A 185 -16.19 11.72 -14.56
C GLU A 185 -16.64 12.82 -15.52
N ARG A 186 -17.44 13.78 -15.04
CA ARG A 186 -17.98 14.87 -15.87
C ARG A 186 -16.95 15.93 -16.26
N SER A 187 -15.94 16.13 -15.42
CA SER A 187 -14.93 17.17 -15.61
C SER A 187 -13.64 16.63 -16.23
N ALA A 188 -13.58 15.33 -16.53
CA ALA A 188 -12.38 14.65 -17.02
C ALA A 188 -11.68 15.41 -18.16
N GLY A 189 -12.43 15.79 -19.21
CA GLY A 189 -11.90 16.52 -20.37
C GLY A 189 -11.45 17.96 -20.10
N LYS A 190 -11.68 18.48 -18.88
CA LYS A 190 -11.24 19.82 -18.45
C LYS A 190 -10.03 19.77 -17.51
N LEU A 191 -9.67 18.59 -17.01
CA LEU A 191 -8.58 18.41 -16.04
C LEU A 191 -7.19 18.37 -16.70
N GLY A 192 -7.11 18.35 -18.05
CA GLY A 192 -5.85 18.25 -18.79
C GLY A 192 -5.16 16.90 -18.61
N LEU A 193 -5.93 15.84 -18.34
CA LEU A 193 -5.43 14.47 -18.15
C LEU A 193 -5.30 13.78 -19.50
N ASP A 194 -4.41 14.28 -20.35
CA ASP A 194 -4.37 13.90 -21.78
C ASP A 194 -3.35 12.78 -22.08
N SER A 195 -2.63 12.28 -21.06
CA SER A 195 -1.59 11.27 -21.24
C SER A 195 -1.37 10.39 -20.00
N ASP A 196 -0.84 9.17 -20.23
CA ASP A 196 -0.36 8.27 -19.17
C ASP A 196 0.57 9.00 -18.18
N LEU A 197 1.45 9.87 -18.69
CA LEU A 197 2.39 10.64 -17.86
C LEU A 197 1.67 11.58 -16.90
N THR A 198 0.68 12.31 -17.42
CA THR A 198 -0.12 13.23 -16.61
C THR A 198 -0.90 12.45 -15.56
N PHE A 199 -1.50 11.31 -15.92
CA PHE A 199 -2.19 10.44 -14.96
C PHE A 199 -1.28 9.94 -13.85
N PHE A 200 -0.07 9.48 -14.18
CA PHE A 200 0.91 8.99 -13.20
C PHE A 200 1.28 10.07 -12.18
N TRP A 201 1.64 11.26 -12.65
CA TRP A 201 2.08 12.36 -11.78
C TRP A 201 0.92 13.03 -11.03
N ALA A 202 -0.22 13.29 -11.68
CA ALA A 202 -1.36 13.94 -11.06
C ALA A 202 -1.98 13.06 -9.97
N SER A 203 -2.23 11.77 -10.29
CA SER A 203 -2.75 10.82 -9.30
C SER A 203 -1.74 10.58 -8.18
N GLY A 204 -0.45 10.54 -8.51
CA GLY A 204 0.62 10.37 -7.55
C GLY A 204 0.72 11.54 -6.57
N PHE A 205 0.86 12.77 -7.05
CA PHE A 205 0.97 13.94 -6.17
C PHE A 205 -0.26 14.12 -5.29
N LEU A 206 -1.45 13.86 -5.83
CA LEU A 206 -2.66 13.93 -5.02
C LEU A 206 -2.66 12.85 -3.93
N SER A 207 -2.25 11.62 -4.26
CA SER A 207 -2.12 10.50 -3.32
C SER A 207 -1.00 10.68 -2.28
N ALA A 208 -0.05 11.59 -2.52
CA ALA A 208 0.94 11.95 -1.51
C ALA A 208 0.34 12.78 -0.37
N LEU A 209 -0.78 13.46 -0.62
CA LEU A 209 -1.44 14.39 0.30
C LEU A 209 -2.79 13.86 0.79
N LEU A 210 -3.49 13.10 -0.05
CA LEU A 210 -4.76 12.44 0.23
C LEU A 210 -4.55 10.93 0.36
N ASP A 211 -5.55 10.24 0.92
CA ASP A 211 -5.50 8.78 1.02
C ASP A 211 -5.49 8.11 -0.37
N ASN A 212 -4.63 7.10 -0.54
CA ASN A 212 -4.49 6.35 -1.79
C ASN A 212 -5.84 5.83 -2.34
N ALA A 213 -6.73 5.34 -1.47
CA ALA A 213 -7.96 4.67 -1.87
C ALA A 213 -8.94 5.58 -2.64
N PRO A 214 -9.37 6.73 -2.07
CA PRO A 214 -10.22 7.66 -2.78
C PRO A 214 -9.53 8.29 -3.99
N THR A 215 -8.23 8.58 -3.91
CA THR A 215 -7.49 9.13 -5.06
C THR A 215 -7.51 8.18 -6.25
N TYR A 216 -7.30 6.87 -6.03
CA TYR A 216 -7.38 5.88 -7.09
C TYR A 216 -8.75 5.88 -7.77
N LEU A 217 -9.84 5.83 -7.00
CA LEU A 217 -11.18 5.81 -7.59
C LEU A 217 -11.51 7.12 -8.31
N ALA A 218 -11.11 8.27 -7.78
CA ALA A 218 -11.34 9.56 -8.42
C ALA A 218 -10.64 9.66 -9.79
N PHE A 219 -9.38 9.24 -9.88
CA PHE A 219 -8.64 9.26 -11.14
C PHE A 219 -9.09 8.15 -12.10
N PHE A 220 -9.50 6.99 -11.58
CA PHE A 220 -10.07 5.93 -12.41
C PHE A 220 -11.41 6.36 -13.02
N ALA A 221 -12.25 7.04 -12.23
CA ALA A 221 -13.50 7.64 -12.71
C ALA A 221 -13.22 8.70 -13.79
N ALA A 222 -12.24 9.59 -13.56
CA ALA A 222 -11.84 10.56 -14.59
C ALA A 222 -11.35 9.88 -15.88
N ALA A 223 -10.50 8.86 -15.78
CA ALA A 223 -10.03 8.13 -16.96
C ALA A 223 -11.18 7.49 -17.74
N LEU A 224 -12.11 6.82 -17.08
CA LEU A 224 -13.31 6.27 -17.72
C LEU A 224 -14.17 7.39 -18.36
N GLY A 225 -14.34 8.51 -17.66
CA GLY A 225 -15.08 9.67 -18.14
C GLY A 225 -14.52 10.27 -19.43
N LEU A 226 -13.18 10.27 -19.63
CA LEU A 226 -12.55 10.70 -20.89
C LEU A 226 -13.01 9.87 -22.09
N HIS A 227 -13.31 8.59 -21.87
CA HIS A 227 -13.72 7.65 -22.90
C HIS A 227 -15.24 7.43 -22.92
N GLY A 228 -16.02 8.23 -22.18
CA GLY A 228 -17.48 8.12 -22.12
C GLY A 228 -17.99 6.87 -21.39
N TYR A 229 -17.14 6.27 -20.55
CA TYR A 229 -17.44 5.08 -19.76
C TYR A 229 -17.88 5.43 -18.34
N ASP A 230 -18.61 4.51 -17.69
CA ASP A 230 -19.15 4.65 -16.33
C ASP A 230 -18.43 3.66 -15.40
N LEU A 231 -17.90 4.15 -14.28
CA LEU A 231 -17.20 3.35 -13.28
C LEU A 231 -18.08 2.29 -12.60
N ASN A 232 -19.39 2.49 -12.56
CA ASN A 232 -20.33 1.57 -11.95
C ASN A 232 -20.82 0.48 -12.91
N ASP A 233 -20.51 0.58 -14.22
CA ASP A 233 -20.78 -0.46 -15.19
C ASP A 233 -19.55 -1.35 -15.41
N SER A 234 -19.62 -2.59 -14.95
CA SER A 234 -18.51 -3.55 -15.10
C SER A 234 -18.16 -3.84 -16.56
N SER A 235 -19.11 -3.74 -17.50
CA SER A 235 -18.84 -3.94 -18.92
C SER A 235 -18.00 -2.80 -19.51
N HIS A 236 -18.26 -1.57 -19.08
CA HIS A 236 -17.47 -0.40 -19.43
C HIS A 236 -16.04 -0.50 -18.88
N VAL A 237 -15.89 -0.93 -17.62
CA VAL A 237 -14.58 -1.18 -17.01
C VAL A 237 -13.77 -2.22 -17.80
N VAL A 238 -14.39 -3.33 -18.20
CA VAL A 238 -13.70 -4.37 -18.99
C VAL A 238 -13.25 -3.83 -20.36
N ARG A 239 -14.09 -3.06 -21.06
CA ARG A 239 -13.72 -2.41 -22.33
C ARG A 239 -12.57 -1.43 -22.15
N PHE A 240 -12.68 -0.54 -21.17
CA PHE A 240 -11.63 0.43 -20.86
C PHE A 240 -10.29 -0.24 -20.57
N ILE A 241 -10.28 -1.32 -19.79
CA ILE A 241 -9.03 -2.05 -19.49
C ILE A 241 -8.41 -2.64 -20.77
N SER A 242 -9.22 -3.10 -21.71
CA SER A 242 -8.74 -3.67 -22.97
C SER A 242 -8.23 -2.62 -23.96
N GLU A 243 -8.83 -1.45 -23.98
CA GLU A 243 -8.52 -0.38 -24.95
C GLU A 243 -7.48 0.61 -24.40
N ASN A 244 -7.62 0.99 -23.12
CA ASN A 244 -6.90 2.09 -22.46
C ASN A 244 -6.19 1.64 -21.18
N GLY A 245 -5.82 0.36 -21.09
CA GLY A 245 -5.20 -0.21 -19.89
C GLY A 245 -3.93 0.51 -19.41
N ARG A 246 -3.23 1.25 -20.28
CA ARG A 246 -2.03 2.03 -19.91
C ARG A 246 -2.34 3.17 -18.94
N GLU A 247 -3.46 3.86 -19.10
CA GLU A 247 -3.92 4.89 -18.18
C GLU A 247 -4.17 4.30 -16.79
N LEU A 248 -4.77 3.10 -16.73
CA LEU A 248 -4.98 2.39 -15.48
C LEU A 248 -3.67 1.94 -14.81
N ILE A 249 -2.66 1.54 -15.60
CA ILE A 249 -1.31 1.26 -15.08
C ILE A 249 -0.73 2.54 -14.45
N ALA A 250 -0.82 3.67 -15.15
CA ALA A 250 -0.32 4.95 -14.67
C ALA A 250 -0.98 5.38 -13.36
N ILE A 251 -2.31 5.28 -13.25
CA ILE A 251 -3.06 5.60 -12.03
C ILE A 251 -2.69 4.63 -10.90
N SER A 252 -2.68 3.32 -11.18
CA SER A 252 -2.39 2.28 -10.19
C SER A 252 -1.00 2.46 -9.57
N LEU A 253 0.01 2.73 -10.41
CA LEU A 253 1.38 2.94 -9.95
C LEU A 253 1.56 4.31 -9.32
N GLY A 254 0.98 5.37 -9.88
CA GLY A 254 1.08 6.74 -9.36
C GLY A 254 0.59 6.81 -7.92
N VAL A 255 -0.66 6.40 -7.68
CA VAL A 255 -1.26 6.39 -6.35
C VAL A 255 -0.48 5.50 -5.39
N THR A 256 -0.14 4.27 -5.79
CA THR A 256 0.52 3.32 -4.89
C THR A 256 1.95 3.75 -4.54
N PHE A 257 2.70 4.35 -5.48
CA PHE A 257 4.09 4.73 -5.26
C PHE A 257 4.20 6.05 -4.50
N PHE A 258 3.43 7.07 -4.89
CA PHE A 258 3.53 8.40 -4.31
C PHE A 258 2.87 8.51 -2.94
N GLY A 259 1.98 7.58 -2.57
CA GLY A 259 1.52 7.45 -1.19
C GLY A 259 2.66 7.36 -0.17
N ALA A 260 3.85 6.93 -0.59
CA ALA A 260 5.05 6.90 0.24
C ALA A 260 5.68 8.28 0.50
N LEU A 261 5.28 9.35 -0.19
CA LEU A 261 5.94 10.65 -0.09
C LEU A 261 5.71 11.36 1.24
N THR A 262 4.62 11.04 1.96
CA THR A 262 4.31 11.63 3.27
C THR A 262 3.78 10.58 4.25
N TYR A 263 3.78 10.90 5.55
CA TYR A 263 3.14 10.03 6.56
C TYR A 263 1.61 10.02 6.50
N ILE A 264 1.00 11.04 5.89
CA ILE A 264 -0.47 11.17 5.77
C ILE A 264 -1.01 10.63 4.45
N GLY A 265 -0.15 10.28 3.50
CA GLY A 265 -0.58 9.72 2.21
C GLY A 265 -1.41 8.45 2.35
N ASN A 266 -1.20 7.65 3.41
CA ASN A 266 -2.11 6.55 3.75
C ASN A 266 -1.97 6.07 5.20
N ALA A 267 -2.98 5.32 5.66
CA ALA A 267 -3.02 4.74 7.01
C ALA A 267 -1.80 3.84 7.37
N PRO A 268 -1.32 2.92 6.50
CA PRO A 268 -0.10 2.14 6.75
C PRO A 268 1.12 2.99 7.17
N ASN A 269 1.35 4.13 6.53
CA ASN A 269 2.50 5.00 6.84
C ASN A 269 2.40 5.55 8.26
N LEU A 270 1.21 6.03 8.64
CA LEU A 270 0.95 6.55 9.97
C LEU A 270 1.05 5.44 11.03
N PHE A 271 0.55 4.24 10.76
CA PHE A 271 0.69 3.11 11.67
C PHE A 271 2.15 2.72 11.91
N VAL A 272 2.96 2.64 10.85
CA VAL A 272 4.40 2.35 10.99
C VAL A 272 5.08 3.42 11.84
N LYS A 273 4.80 4.70 11.57
CA LYS A 273 5.35 5.82 12.37
C LYS A 273 4.96 5.69 13.85
N THR A 274 3.68 5.54 14.14
CA THR A 274 3.17 5.48 15.52
C THR A 274 3.71 4.26 16.28
N ILE A 275 3.77 3.09 15.63
CA ILE A 275 4.33 1.87 16.25
C ILE A 275 5.82 2.04 16.53
N ALA A 276 6.57 2.64 15.59
CA ALA A 276 7.99 2.90 15.79
C ALA A 276 8.26 3.92 16.92
N GLU A 277 7.46 4.99 17.00
CA GLU A 277 7.51 5.96 18.10
C GLU A 277 7.17 5.32 19.44
N TYR A 278 6.13 4.48 19.50
CA TYR A 278 5.76 3.73 20.70
C TYR A 278 6.87 2.77 21.14
N ALA A 279 7.54 2.12 20.19
CA ALA A 279 8.70 1.26 20.45
C ALA A 279 9.98 2.04 20.83
N ARG A 280 9.91 3.38 20.91
CA ARG A 280 11.02 4.29 21.25
C ARG A 280 12.24 4.13 20.35
N VAL A 281 12.03 3.76 19.08
CA VAL A 281 13.11 3.77 18.09
C VAL A 281 13.19 5.12 17.37
N PRO A 282 14.38 5.52 16.89
CA PRO A 282 14.54 6.78 16.17
C PRO A 282 13.65 6.83 14.92
N THR A 283 12.67 7.72 14.91
CA THR A 283 11.79 7.99 13.76
C THR A 283 12.07 9.37 13.17
N PRO A 284 11.97 9.55 11.84
CA PRO A 284 12.04 10.87 11.26
C PRO A 284 10.81 11.70 11.64
N SER A 285 11.00 12.98 11.95
CA SER A 285 9.91 13.95 12.06
C SER A 285 9.14 14.05 10.74
N PHE A 286 7.93 14.61 10.74
CA PHE A 286 7.12 14.71 9.53
C PHE A 286 7.85 15.43 8.37
N ILE A 287 8.37 16.63 8.63
CA ILE A 287 9.13 17.41 7.64
C ILE A 287 10.46 16.72 7.31
N GLY A 288 11.12 16.11 8.30
CA GLY A 288 12.36 15.37 8.12
C GLY A 288 12.19 14.15 7.22
N TYR A 289 11.08 13.42 7.33
CA TYR A 289 10.74 12.31 6.45
C TYR A 289 10.67 12.75 4.99
N ILE A 290 9.93 13.83 4.73
CA ILE A 290 9.69 14.35 3.39
C ILE A 290 10.99 14.83 2.74
N TRP A 291 11.68 15.78 3.39
CA TRP A 291 12.81 16.48 2.78
C TRP A 291 14.13 15.71 2.82
N LYS A 292 14.34 14.85 3.83
CA LYS A 292 15.60 14.11 3.97
C LYS A 292 15.57 12.75 3.28
N PHE A 293 14.40 12.14 3.16
CA PHE A 293 14.28 10.77 2.67
C PHE A 293 13.34 10.68 1.46
N ALA A 294 12.06 11.04 1.60
CA ALA A 294 11.07 10.74 0.59
C ALA A 294 11.30 11.48 -0.72
N MET A 295 11.36 12.82 -0.73
CA MET A 295 11.56 13.58 -1.97
C MET A 295 12.90 13.29 -2.65
N PRO A 296 14.06 13.34 -1.97
CA PRO A 296 15.35 13.17 -2.64
C PRO A 296 15.57 11.77 -3.20
N ILE A 297 14.87 10.76 -2.67
CA ILE A 297 15.04 9.36 -3.09
C ILE A 297 13.93 8.98 -4.07
N LEU A 298 12.66 9.18 -3.72
CA LEU A 298 11.55 8.66 -4.50
C LEU A 298 11.26 9.49 -5.75
N ILE A 299 11.33 10.83 -5.70
CA ILE A 299 11.00 11.66 -6.87
C ILE A 299 11.94 11.36 -8.05
N PRO A 300 13.27 11.30 -7.88
CA PRO A 300 14.16 10.91 -8.98
C PRO A 300 13.86 9.51 -9.54
N ILE A 301 13.53 8.56 -8.66
CA ILE A 301 13.15 7.20 -9.08
C ILE A 301 11.86 7.24 -9.90
N PHE A 302 10.86 8.02 -9.48
CA PHE A 302 9.60 8.15 -10.19
C PHE A 302 9.75 8.86 -11.54
N VAL A 303 10.66 9.84 -11.65
CA VAL A 303 11.05 10.44 -12.93
C VAL A 303 11.65 9.40 -13.87
N VAL A 304 12.55 8.56 -13.37
CA VAL A 304 13.14 7.46 -14.18
C VAL A 304 12.06 6.50 -14.64
N ILE A 305 11.17 6.07 -13.75
CA ILE A 305 10.05 5.17 -14.09
C ILE A 305 9.11 5.82 -15.10
N SER A 306 8.77 7.10 -14.94
CA SER A 306 7.89 7.80 -15.87
C SER A 306 8.51 7.93 -17.26
N ILE A 307 9.81 8.18 -17.33
CA ILE A 307 10.58 8.21 -18.58
C ILE A 307 10.63 6.85 -19.26
N LEU A 308 10.75 5.76 -18.50
CA LEU A 308 10.89 4.42 -19.07
C LEU A 308 9.56 3.83 -19.56
N PHE A 309 8.43 4.20 -18.94
CA PHE A 309 7.17 3.50 -19.12
C PHE A 309 5.97 4.37 -19.56
N PHE A 310 6.02 5.69 -19.37
CA PHE A 310 4.91 6.59 -19.63
C PHE A 310 5.27 7.73 -20.60
N ARG A 311 6.26 7.50 -21.46
CA ARG A 311 6.55 8.36 -22.62
C ARG A 311 5.60 8.10 -23.77
#